data_AF-A0A2G2XJL4-F1
#
_entry.id   AF-A0A2G2XJL4-F1
#
_cell.length_a   1.000
_cell.length_b   1.000
_cell.length_c   1.000
_cell.angle_alpha   90.00
_cell.angle_beta   90.00
_cell.angle_gamma   90.00
#
_symmetry.space_group_name_H-M   'P 1'
#
loop_
_entity.id
_entity.type
_entity.pdbx_description
1 polymer ?
#
loop_
_entity_poly.entity_id
_entity_poly.type
_entity_poly.pdbx_seq_one_letter_code
_entity_poly.pdbx_strand_id
1 'polypeptide(L)'
;MTILQLPTGGLGVGSNLPNWLSILYFKSFGMDVMHVLDYIEDSGLQEIVNSCMELQELRVFPSDPFSPGPNVSLTEQVLVAISVGCPKLQSVLYFCRQMTNDALVTIARNRPNMIRFRLCIIEPQTPDYSTLEPHDAGFWAIVQHCKELRRLSLSVLLTDRVFEYIGVHAKKLEMLSLVFAGDRDLGLHYVLSGCENLRKLEIRDCPFGDEALLANAIPLDV
;
A
#
# COMPACT_ATOMS: atom_id res chain seq x y z
N MET A 1 -1.87 16.59 -15.66
CA MET A 1 -2.69 15.98 -14.61
C MET A 1 -3.96 16.82 -14.53
N THR A 2 -5.00 16.43 -15.27
CA THR A 2 -6.26 17.19 -15.30
C THR A 2 -7.25 16.44 -14.43
N ILE A 3 -7.41 16.91 -13.20
CA ILE A 3 -8.54 16.55 -12.35
C ILE A 3 -9.69 17.42 -12.87
N LEU A 4 -10.73 16.81 -13.41
CA LEU A 4 -11.95 17.53 -13.76
C LEU A 4 -12.63 17.93 -12.45
N GLN A 5 -12.45 19.17 -12.04
CA GLN A 5 -13.20 19.81 -10.96
C GLN A 5 -14.60 20.13 -11.51
N LEU A 6 -15.64 19.53 -10.96
CA LEU A 6 -17.02 20.02 -11.15
C LEU A 6 -17.31 21.17 -10.17
N PRO A 7 -18.17 22.12 -10.55
CA PRO A 7 -18.30 23.39 -9.85
C PRO A 7 -18.87 23.18 -8.45
N THR A 8 -18.30 23.89 -7.49
CA THR A 8 -18.83 24.05 -6.14
C THR A 8 -20.19 24.75 -6.22
N GLY A 9 -21.26 23.96 -6.33
CA GLY A 9 -22.65 24.40 -6.26
C GLY A 9 -23.31 23.69 -5.09
N GLY A 10 -23.51 24.40 -3.98
CA GLY A 10 -24.18 23.89 -2.81
C GLY A 10 -25.62 23.50 -3.11
N LEU A 11 -25.93 22.21 -2.94
CA LEU A 11 -27.28 21.72 -2.70
C LEU A 11 -27.14 20.62 -1.65
N GLY A 12 -27.64 20.89 -0.45
CA GLY A 12 -27.89 19.84 0.52
C GLY A 12 -28.93 18.89 -0.07
N VAL A 13 -28.57 17.62 -0.24
CA VAL A 13 -29.51 16.58 -0.67
C VAL A 13 -29.20 15.33 0.13
N GLY A 14 -30.10 15.00 1.05
CA GLY A 14 -30.15 13.70 1.69
C GLY A 14 -30.57 12.62 0.70
N SER A 15 -30.07 11.41 0.95
CA SER A 15 -30.60 10.09 0.56
C SER A 15 -31.06 9.87 -0.90
N ASN A 16 -30.41 8.90 -1.56
CA ASN A 16 -30.78 8.23 -2.81
C ASN A 16 -30.26 8.87 -4.12
N LEU A 17 -28.94 8.98 -4.25
CA LEU A 17 -28.32 8.85 -5.58
C LEU A 17 -28.05 7.35 -5.83
N PRO A 18 -28.43 6.79 -6.99
CA PRO A 18 -28.23 5.37 -7.26
C PRO A 18 -26.74 5.06 -7.43
N ASN A 19 -26.29 3.91 -6.89
CA ASN A 19 -24.89 3.46 -6.71
C ASN A 19 -23.99 3.48 -7.96
N TRP A 20 -24.52 3.78 -9.14
CA TRP A 20 -23.74 3.97 -10.37
C TRP A 20 -23.30 5.42 -10.61
N LEU A 21 -23.84 6.40 -9.88
CA LEU A 21 -23.37 7.80 -9.94
C LEU A 21 -22.08 8.03 -9.13
N SER A 22 -21.81 7.22 -8.10
CA SER A 22 -20.48 7.16 -7.45
C SER A 22 -19.40 6.56 -8.37
N ILE A 23 -19.81 5.87 -9.45
CA ILE A 23 -18.92 5.35 -10.51
C ILE A 23 -18.50 6.47 -11.48
N LEU A 24 -19.04 7.70 -11.42
CA LEU A 24 -18.64 8.77 -12.36
C LEU A 24 -17.23 9.35 -12.13
N TYR A 25 -16.51 8.95 -11.08
CA TYR A 25 -15.07 9.25 -10.90
C TYR A 25 -14.15 8.10 -11.36
N PHE A 26 -14.69 7.15 -12.12
CA PHE A 26 -13.98 5.99 -12.64
C PHE A 26 -13.20 6.37 -13.90
N LYS A 27 -11.87 6.35 -13.84
CA LYS A 27 -11.06 6.34 -15.06
C LYS A 27 -10.61 4.91 -15.34
N SER A 28 -11.43 4.18 -16.09
CA SER A 28 -11.08 2.86 -16.63
C SER A 28 -10.05 3.07 -17.73
N PHE A 29 -8.89 2.43 -17.64
CA PHE A 29 -7.97 2.34 -18.77
C PHE A 29 -8.06 0.99 -19.50
N GLY A 30 -9.11 0.22 -19.23
CA GLY A 30 -9.26 -1.20 -19.55
C GLY A 30 -9.78 -1.95 -18.32
N MET A 31 -10.26 -3.19 -18.50
CA MET A 31 -10.67 -4.02 -17.35
C MET A 31 -9.47 -4.51 -16.50
N ASP A 32 -8.25 -4.31 -16.98
CA ASP A 32 -6.99 -4.72 -16.35
C ASP A 32 -6.39 -3.64 -15.44
N VAL A 33 -6.74 -2.36 -15.60
CA VAL A 33 -6.22 -1.25 -14.79
C VAL A 33 -7.36 -0.38 -14.27
N MET A 34 -7.46 -0.27 -12.95
CA MET A 34 -8.55 0.42 -12.28
C MET A 34 -8.05 1.43 -11.25
N HIS A 35 -8.44 2.69 -11.44
CA HIS A 35 -8.14 3.80 -10.53
C HIS A 35 -9.45 4.39 -10.01
N VAL A 36 -9.62 4.44 -8.69
CA VAL A 36 -10.84 4.89 -8.01
C VAL A 36 -10.54 5.73 -6.78
N LEU A 37 -11.54 6.49 -6.33
CA LEU A 37 -11.56 7.11 -5.00
C LEU A 37 -12.17 6.14 -3.99
N ASP A 38 -11.82 6.29 -2.72
CA ASP A 38 -12.32 5.50 -1.58
C ASP A 38 -13.84 5.59 -1.35
N TYR A 39 -14.55 6.56 -1.93
CA TYR A 39 -16.02 6.62 -2.00
C TYR A 39 -16.67 5.42 -2.70
N ILE A 40 -15.89 4.59 -3.40
CA ILE A 40 -16.37 3.32 -3.91
C ILE A 40 -16.75 2.35 -2.78
N GLU A 41 -16.12 2.51 -1.61
CA GLU A 41 -16.26 1.66 -0.43
C GLU A 41 -16.02 0.16 -0.71
N ASP A 42 -16.13 -0.67 0.32
CA ASP A 42 -16.01 -2.12 0.15
C ASP A 42 -17.11 -2.67 -0.76
N SER A 43 -18.33 -2.11 -0.68
CA SER A 43 -19.47 -2.59 -1.47
C SER A 43 -19.27 -2.41 -2.98
N GLY A 44 -18.79 -1.25 -3.43
CA GLY A 44 -18.50 -1.02 -4.84
C GLY A 44 -17.29 -1.80 -5.33
N LEU A 45 -16.27 -2.00 -4.48
CA LEU A 45 -15.13 -2.81 -4.85
C LEU A 45 -15.48 -4.32 -4.93
N GLN A 46 -16.45 -4.78 -4.14
CA GLN A 46 -16.91 -6.18 -4.18
C GLN A 46 -17.57 -6.54 -5.52
N GLU A 47 -18.23 -5.60 -6.19
CA GLU A 47 -18.79 -5.81 -7.53
C GLU A 47 -17.69 -6.08 -8.58
N ILE A 48 -16.50 -5.52 -8.39
CA ILE A 48 -15.34 -5.75 -9.26
C ILE A 48 -14.81 -7.17 -9.08
N VAL A 49 -14.76 -7.66 -7.85
CA VAL A 49 -14.33 -9.04 -7.56
C VAL A 49 -15.19 -10.04 -8.34
N ASN A 50 -16.49 -9.74 -8.48
CA ASN A 50 -17.43 -10.59 -9.22
C ASN A 50 -17.34 -10.44 -10.74
N SER A 51 -16.79 -9.33 -11.24
CA SER A 51 -16.90 -8.92 -12.65
C SER A 51 -15.56 -8.86 -13.41
N CYS A 52 -14.43 -8.71 -12.71
CA CYS A 52 -13.13 -8.36 -13.30
C CYS A 52 -12.01 -9.34 -12.91
N MET A 53 -12.09 -10.56 -13.43
CA MET A 53 -11.06 -11.61 -13.27
C MET A 53 -9.70 -11.25 -13.90
N GLU A 54 -9.70 -10.26 -14.81
CA GLU A 54 -8.54 -9.82 -15.59
C GLU A 54 -7.80 -8.63 -14.96
N LEU A 55 -8.24 -8.16 -13.79
CA LEU A 55 -7.63 -7.00 -13.12
C LEU A 55 -6.17 -7.27 -12.78
N GLN A 56 -5.28 -6.40 -13.26
CA GLN A 56 -3.83 -6.43 -13.02
C GLN A 56 -3.38 -5.34 -12.07
N GLU A 57 -4.02 -4.17 -12.11
CA GLU A 57 -3.65 -3.02 -11.31
C GLU A 57 -4.86 -2.36 -10.66
N LEU A 58 -4.82 -2.22 -9.33
CA LEU A 58 -5.77 -1.47 -8.54
C LEU A 58 -5.07 -0.26 -7.90
N ARG A 59 -5.70 0.92 -8.02
CA ARG A 59 -5.33 2.10 -7.25
C ARG A 59 -6.57 2.70 -6.59
N VAL A 60 -6.59 2.75 -5.28
CA VAL A 60 -7.64 3.40 -4.50
C VAL A 60 -7.03 4.61 -3.80
N PHE A 61 -7.53 5.81 -4.12
CA PHE A 61 -7.04 7.08 -3.60
C PHE A 61 -7.98 7.63 -2.52
N PRO A 62 -7.46 8.34 -1.52
CA PRO A 62 -8.30 8.96 -0.51
C PRO A 62 -9.05 10.14 -1.13
N SER A 63 -10.36 10.24 -0.90
CA SER A 63 -11.16 11.40 -1.33
C SER A 63 -10.84 12.65 -0.51
N ASP A 64 -10.72 12.50 0.80
CA ASP A 64 -10.31 13.54 1.75
C ASP A 64 -9.26 12.98 2.73
N PRO A 65 -7.96 13.19 2.44
CA PRO A 65 -6.89 12.68 3.28
C PRO A 65 -6.74 13.45 4.61
N PHE A 66 -7.41 14.60 4.78
CA PHE A 66 -7.28 15.44 5.97
C PHE A 66 -8.49 15.34 6.91
N SER A 67 -9.52 14.56 6.54
CA SER A 67 -10.73 14.44 7.34
C SER A 67 -10.55 13.60 8.61
N PRO A 68 -10.94 14.12 9.80
CA PRO A 68 -10.90 13.36 11.04
C PRO A 68 -11.98 12.26 11.04
N GLY A 69 -11.56 11.00 11.16
CA GLY A 69 -12.46 9.84 11.26
C GLY A 69 -12.98 9.27 9.93
N PRO A 70 -13.41 7.99 9.90
CA PRO A 70 -13.77 7.29 8.67
C PRO A 70 -15.01 7.90 8.02
N ASN A 71 -14.81 8.64 6.93
CA ASN A 71 -15.89 9.17 6.11
C ASN A 71 -16.45 8.14 5.11
N VAL A 72 -15.79 6.99 4.99
CA VAL A 72 -16.07 5.94 4.01
C VAL A 72 -15.88 4.57 4.64
N SER A 73 -16.72 3.62 4.23
CA SER A 73 -16.66 2.23 4.68
C SER A 73 -15.70 1.41 3.80
N LEU A 74 -14.42 1.78 3.82
CA LEU A 74 -13.36 1.11 3.06
C LEU A 74 -12.35 0.44 4.01
N THR A 75 -12.24 -0.88 3.94
CA THR A 75 -11.43 -1.70 4.85
C THR A 75 -10.42 -2.59 4.14
N GLU A 76 -9.62 -3.35 4.88
CA GLU A 76 -8.73 -4.37 4.34
C GLU A 76 -9.46 -5.59 3.77
N GLN A 77 -10.72 -5.84 4.18
CA GLN A 77 -11.47 -7.03 3.79
C GLN A 77 -11.70 -7.09 2.28
N VAL A 78 -12.01 -5.95 1.65
CA VAL A 78 -12.22 -5.94 0.21
C VAL A 78 -10.90 -6.11 -0.56
N LEU A 79 -9.78 -5.62 -0.03
CA LEU A 79 -8.47 -5.88 -0.63
C LEU A 79 -8.11 -7.37 -0.55
N VAL A 80 -8.47 -8.03 0.55
CA VAL A 80 -8.38 -9.50 0.67
C VAL A 80 -9.27 -10.17 -0.38
N ALA A 81 -10.53 -9.76 -0.52
CA ALA A 81 -11.46 -10.33 -1.51
C ALA A 81 -10.94 -10.17 -2.96
N ILE A 82 -10.39 -9.00 -3.30
CA ILE A 82 -9.74 -8.75 -4.60
C ILE A 82 -8.51 -9.65 -4.78
N SER A 83 -7.71 -9.82 -3.73
CA SER A 83 -6.57 -10.75 -3.77
C SER A 83 -6.99 -12.19 -4.01
N VAL A 84 -8.23 -12.59 -3.71
CA VAL A 84 -8.77 -13.91 -4.03
C VAL A 84 -9.27 -13.93 -5.48
N GLY A 85 -10.20 -13.02 -5.82
CA GLY A 85 -10.95 -13.05 -7.08
C GLY A 85 -10.21 -12.57 -8.33
N CYS A 86 -9.10 -11.82 -8.20
CA CYS A 86 -8.36 -11.27 -9.33
C CYS A 86 -6.98 -11.98 -9.50
N PRO A 87 -6.89 -13.12 -10.22
CA PRO A 87 -5.67 -13.92 -10.34
C PRO A 87 -4.50 -13.21 -11.03
N LYS A 88 -4.79 -12.18 -11.84
CA LYS A 88 -3.76 -11.41 -12.56
C LYS A 88 -3.28 -10.17 -11.80
N LEU A 89 -3.82 -9.91 -10.61
CA LEU A 89 -3.46 -8.74 -9.82
C LEU A 89 -1.97 -8.79 -9.46
N GLN A 90 -1.25 -7.76 -9.85
CA GLN A 90 0.19 -7.66 -9.66
C GLN A 90 0.65 -6.27 -9.20
N SER A 91 -0.26 -5.28 -9.17
CA SER A 91 0.04 -3.92 -8.76
C SER A 91 -1.08 -3.34 -7.90
N VAL A 92 -0.74 -2.96 -6.68
CA VAL A 92 -1.67 -2.34 -5.72
C VAL A 92 -1.10 -1.01 -5.24
N LEU A 93 -1.95 0.02 -5.28
CA LEU A 93 -1.83 1.22 -4.46
C LEU A 93 -3.12 1.37 -3.65
N TYR A 94 -3.02 1.27 -2.34
CA TYR A 94 -4.20 1.28 -1.48
C TYR A 94 -4.00 2.29 -0.35
N PHE A 95 -4.88 3.28 -0.30
CA PHE A 95 -5.01 4.19 0.82
C PHE A 95 -6.20 3.75 1.67
N CYS A 96 -5.97 3.53 2.96
CA CYS A 96 -7.00 3.11 3.90
C CYS A 96 -6.73 3.68 5.30
N ARG A 97 -7.61 3.36 6.26
CA ARG A 97 -7.49 3.83 7.65
C ARG A 97 -7.17 2.70 8.63
N GLN A 98 -7.20 1.46 8.19
CA GLN A 98 -6.94 0.27 9.00
C GLN A 98 -6.34 -0.85 8.14
N MET A 99 -5.60 -1.74 8.77
CA MET A 99 -5.04 -2.96 8.18
C MET A 99 -4.72 -3.97 9.29
N THR A 100 -4.73 -5.26 8.96
CA THR A 100 -4.23 -6.33 9.84
C THR A 100 -3.08 -7.10 9.20
N ASN A 101 -2.24 -7.70 10.04
CA ASN A 101 -1.22 -8.65 9.63
C ASN A 101 -1.85 -9.86 8.93
N ASP A 102 -2.98 -10.37 9.42
CA ASP A 102 -3.71 -11.49 8.81
C ASP A 102 -4.17 -11.19 7.38
N ALA A 103 -4.65 -9.97 7.12
CA ALA A 103 -5.02 -9.53 5.78
C ALA A 103 -3.79 -9.50 4.86
N LEU A 104 -2.67 -8.92 5.31
CA LEU A 104 -1.42 -8.88 4.55
C LEU A 104 -0.88 -10.28 4.25
N VAL A 105 -0.88 -11.19 5.23
CA VAL A 105 -0.48 -12.59 5.04
C VAL A 105 -1.36 -13.28 4.01
N THR A 106 -2.67 -13.06 4.09
CA THR A 106 -3.64 -13.64 3.14
C THR A 106 -3.40 -13.12 1.72
N ILE A 107 -3.23 -11.81 1.55
CA ILE A 107 -2.93 -11.18 0.26
C ILE A 107 -1.63 -11.74 -0.33
N ALA A 108 -0.57 -11.84 0.49
CA ALA A 108 0.73 -12.36 0.07
C ALA A 108 0.65 -13.80 -0.45
N ARG A 109 -0.10 -14.67 0.27
CA ARG A 109 -0.31 -16.07 -0.13
C ARG A 109 -1.15 -16.19 -1.38
N ASN A 110 -2.17 -15.36 -1.52
CA ASN A 110 -3.05 -15.42 -2.67
C ASN A 110 -2.34 -14.90 -3.94
N ARG A 111 -1.53 -13.84 -3.84
CA ARG A 111 -0.90 -13.14 -4.96
C ARG A 111 0.64 -13.15 -4.87
N PRO A 112 1.30 -14.33 -5.00
CA PRO A 112 2.76 -14.42 -5.02
C PRO A 112 3.40 -13.77 -6.27
N ASN A 113 2.58 -13.44 -7.29
CA ASN A 113 2.97 -12.73 -8.50
C ASN A 113 2.99 -11.20 -8.33
N MET A 114 2.83 -10.67 -7.12
CA MET A 114 2.81 -9.22 -6.87
C MET A 114 4.15 -8.57 -7.25
N ILE A 115 4.10 -7.55 -8.11
CA ILE A 115 5.26 -6.77 -8.57
C ILE A 115 5.34 -5.42 -7.85
N ARG A 116 4.19 -4.81 -7.55
CA ARG A 116 4.12 -3.50 -6.89
C ARG A 116 3.10 -3.55 -5.77
N PHE A 117 3.54 -3.33 -4.53
CA PHE A 117 2.67 -3.30 -3.38
C PHE A 117 2.89 -2.01 -2.60
N ARG A 118 1.90 -1.13 -2.60
CA ARG A 118 2.00 0.18 -1.96
C ARG A 118 0.79 0.36 -1.06
N LEU A 119 1.04 0.31 0.25
CA LEU A 119 0.01 0.50 1.26
C LEU A 119 0.28 1.78 2.03
N CYS A 120 -0.74 2.61 2.16
CA CYS A 120 -0.68 3.86 2.92
C CYS A 120 -1.85 3.90 3.90
N ILE A 121 -1.59 3.68 5.18
CA ILE A 121 -2.57 3.98 6.21
C ILE A 121 -2.50 5.49 6.47
N ILE A 122 -3.64 6.16 6.37
CA ILE A 122 -3.74 7.63 6.44
C ILE A 122 -3.22 8.15 7.78
N GLU A 123 -3.57 7.48 8.87
CA GLU A 123 -3.10 7.83 10.21
C GLU A 123 -1.69 7.24 10.45
N PRO A 124 -0.68 8.08 10.72
CA PRO A 124 0.69 7.62 10.98
C PRO A 124 0.77 6.62 12.13
N GLN A 125 1.72 5.68 12.05
CA GLN A 125 2.00 4.72 13.13
C GLN A 125 0.79 3.92 13.61
N THR A 126 -0.23 3.74 12.75
CA THR A 126 -1.40 2.92 13.06
C THR A 126 -0.98 1.45 13.18
N PRO A 127 -1.24 0.78 14.32
CA PRO A 127 -0.96 -0.65 14.49
C PRO A 127 -1.99 -1.52 13.77
N ASP A 128 -1.78 -2.82 13.78
CA ASP A 128 -2.83 -3.79 13.53
C ASP A 128 -4.00 -3.53 14.48
N TYR A 129 -5.18 -3.19 13.94
CA TYR A 129 -6.31 -2.81 14.79
C TYR A 129 -6.87 -3.99 15.61
N SER A 130 -6.56 -5.23 15.23
CA SER A 130 -7.04 -6.43 15.89
C SER A 130 -6.08 -6.90 16.98
N THR A 131 -4.76 -6.82 16.75
CA THR A 131 -3.74 -7.32 17.70
C THR A 131 -3.01 -6.21 18.44
N LEU A 132 -3.09 -4.97 17.96
CA LEU A 132 -2.30 -3.80 18.39
C LEU A 132 -0.79 -3.94 18.15
N GLU A 133 -0.38 -4.93 17.36
CA GLU A 133 1.01 -5.16 17.00
C GLU A 133 1.43 -4.30 15.78
N PRO A 134 2.74 -4.08 15.59
CA PRO A 134 3.27 -3.59 14.31
C PRO A 134 2.91 -4.52 13.14
N HIS A 135 2.95 -4.00 11.91
CA HIS A 135 2.66 -4.77 10.70
C HIS A 135 3.84 -5.61 10.17
N ASP A 136 4.86 -5.84 11.00
CA ASP A 136 6.09 -6.52 10.61
C ASP A 136 5.82 -7.94 10.06
N ALA A 137 4.92 -8.69 10.69
CA ALA A 137 4.59 -10.06 10.29
C ALA A 137 3.84 -10.12 8.94
N GLY A 138 2.95 -9.16 8.70
CA GLY A 138 2.24 -9.00 7.44
C GLY A 138 3.19 -8.66 6.30
N PHE A 139 4.10 -7.71 6.52
CA PHE A 139 5.08 -7.33 5.50
C PHE A 139 6.19 -8.36 5.31
N TRP A 140 6.57 -9.11 6.35
CA TRP A 140 7.37 -10.33 6.22
C TRP A 140 6.75 -11.29 5.21
N ALA A 141 5.45 -11.60 5.35
CA ALA A 141 4.76 -12.49 4.43
C ALA A 141 4.74 -11.93 3.00
N ILE A 142 4.51 -10.63 2.82
CA ILE A 142 4.55 -9.98 1.50
C ILE A 142 5.92 -10.20 0.83
N VAL A 143 7.04 -9.88 1.49
CA VAL A 143 8.37 -10.05 0.88
C VAL A 143 8.81 -11.51 0.80
N GLN A 144 8.29 -12.37 1.68
CA GLN A 144 8.56 -13.80 1.64
C GLN A 144 7.86 -14.48 0.46
N HIS A 145 6.60 -14.15 0.16
CA HIS A 145 5.83 -14.81 -0.90
C HIS A 145 5.99 -14.13 -2.27
N CYS A 146 6.05 -12.80 -2.31
CA CYS A 146 6.06 -12.02 -3.55
C CYS A 146 7.49 -11.82 -4.08
N LYS A 147 8.09 -12.86 -4.66
CA LYS A 147 9.51 -12.83 -5.09
C LYS A 147 9.82 -11.91 -6.26
N GLU A 148 8.81 -11.52 -7.02
CA GLU A 148 8.93 -10.57 -8.13
C GLU A 148 8.67 -9.11 -7.72
N LEU A 149 8.56 -8.84 -6.41
CA LEU A 149 8.29 -7.50 -5.90
C LEU A 149 9.44 -6.53 -6.25
N ARG A 150 9.11 -5.49 -7.01
CA ARG A 150 10.03 -4.44 -7.46
C ARG A 150 9.77 -3.09 -6.81
N ARG A 151 8.56 -2.86 -6.31
CA ARG A 151 8.21 -1.61 -5.64
C ARG A 151 7.39 -1.86 -4.37
N LEU A 152 7.88 -1.31 -3.27
CA LEU A 152 7.24 -1.36 -1.96
C LEU A 152 7.09 0.05 -1.41
N SER A 153 5.94 0.36 -0.80
CA SER A 153 5.74 1.61 -0.07
C SER A 153 5.00 1.32 1.22
N LEU A 154 5.53 1.81 2.34
CA LEU A 154 5.10 1.50 3.69
C LEU A 154 4.84 2.80 4.46
N SER A 155 3.60 2.99 4.90
CA SER A 155 3.19 4.04 5.83
C SER A 155 2.24 3.42 6.86
N VAL A 156 2.82 2.66 7.79
CA VAL A 156 2.15 1.88 8.85
C VAL A 156 3.10 1.77 10.06
N LEU A 157 2.63 1.28 11.21
CA LEU A 157 3.52 1.00 12.35
C LEU A 157 4.48 -0.17 12.03
N LEU A 158 5.78 0.10 12.03
CA LEU A 158 6.83 -0.88 11.71
C LEU A 158 8.02 -0.73 12.65
N THR A 159 8.62 -1.86 13.03
CA THR A 159 9.88 -1.91 13.81
C THR A 159 11.06 -2.21 12.89
N ASP A 160 12.28 -2.20 13.45
CA ASP A 160 13.48 -2.55 12.70
C ASP A 160 13.44 -3.97 12.08
N ARG A 161 12.63 -4.89 12.62
CA ARG A 161 12.49 -6.27 12.14
C ARG A 161 12.00 -6.37 10.70
N VAL A 162 11.09 -5.49 10.29
CA VAL A 162 10.56 -5.55 8.91
C VAL A 162 11.66 -5.32 7.88
N PHE A 163 12.65 -4.50 8.21
CA PHE A 163 13.73 -4.17 7.29
C PHE A 163 14.75 -5.30 7.16
N GLU A 164 14.96 -6.09 8.23
CA GLU A 164 15.69 -7.35 8.15
C GLU A 164 15.01 -8.28 7.14
N TYR A 165 13.70 -8.47 7.26
CA TYR A 165 12.94 -9.30 6.31
C TYR A 165 13.01 -8.79 4.88
N ILE A 166 12.91 -7.47 4.68
CA ILE A 166 13.06 -6.83 3.36
C ILE A 166 14.45 -7.11 2.80
N GLY A 167 15.51 -6.85 3.58
CA GLY A 167 16.89 -7.08 3.16
C GLY A 167 17.20 -8.54 2.82
N VAL A 168 16.62 -9.48 3.57
CA VAL A 168 16.81 -10.92 3.34
C VAL A 168 16.00 -11.43 2.14
N HIS A 169 14.76 -10.96 1.93
CA HIS A 169 13.84 -11.59 0.99
C HIS A 169 13.52 -10.79 -0.27
N ALA A 170 13.56 -9.46 -0.24
CA ALA A 170 13.13 -8.58 -1.33
C ALA A 170 14.25 -8.32 -2.35
N LYS A 171 14.90 -9.38 -2.85
CA LYS A 171 16.11 -9.28 -3.69
C LYS A 171 15.91 -8.59 -5.04
N LYS A 172 14.67 -8.52 -5.53
CA LYS A 172 14.30 -7.80 -6.77
C LYS A 172 13.76 -6.39 -6.53
N LEU A 173 13.77 -5.91 -5.29
CA LEU A 173 13.22 -4.60 -4.95
C LEU A 173 14.07 -3.49 -5.56
N GLU A 174 13.44 -2.69 -6.42
CA GLU A 174 14.08 -1.58 -7.13
C GLU A 174 13.74 -0.23 -6.48
N MET A 175 12.55 -0.11 -5.87
CA MET A 175 12.10 1.11 -5.21
C MET A 175 11.44 0.81 -3.86
N LEU A 176 11.96 1.45 -2.81
CA LEU A 176 11.38 1.43 -1.47
C LEU A 176 11.03 2.86 -1.03
N SER A 177 9.85 3.04 -0.46
CA SER A 177 9.39 4.31 0.11
C SER A 177 8.89 4.07 1.53
N LEU A 178 9.43 4.79 2.50
CA LEU A 178 9.20 4.62 3.93
C LEU A 178 8.72 5.94 4.54
N VAL A 179 7.65 5.87 5.33
CA VAL A 179 7.11 7.01 6.08
C VAL A 179 6.75 6.55 7.49
N PHE A 180 7.25 7.23 8.52
CA PHE A 180 7.00 6.90 9.94
C PHE A 180 7.32 5.45 10.34
N ALA A 181 8.42 4.88 9.84
CA ALA A 181 8.77 3.47 10.00
C ALA A 181 10.15 3.26 10.64
N GLY A 182 10.27 2.22 11.46
CA GLY A 182 11.51 1.80 12.11
C GLY A 182 11.78 2.46 13.45
N ASP A 183 12.80 1.93 14.12
CA ASP A 183 13.19 2.33 15.47
C ASP A 183 14.57 3.01 15.47
N ARG A 184 15.53 2.50 14.68
CA ARG A 184 16.94 2.94 14.67
C ARG A 184 17.61 2.68 13.31
N ASP A 185 18.85 3.16 13.17
CA ASP A 185 19.71 3.01 11.98
C ASP A 185 19.89 1.57 11.50
N LEU A 186 19.79 0.59 12.40
CA LEU A 186 19.91 -0.82 12.07
C LEU A 186 18.89 -1.26 11.01
N GLY A 187 17.66 -0.72 11.08
CA GLY A 187 16.64 -0.97 10.06
C GLY A 187 17.11 -0.55 8.66
N LEU A 188 17.64 0.67 8.53
CA LEU A 188 18.16 1.15 7.25
C LEU A 188 19.38 0.36 6.77
N HIS A 189 20.27 -0.06 7.69
CA HIS A 189 21.40 -0.89 7.35
C HIS A 189 20.97 -2.22 6.68
N TYR A 190 19.94 -2.89 7.18
CA TYR A 190 19.43 -4.12 6.57
C TYR A 190 18.92 -3.92 5.13
N VAL A 191 18.26 -2.79 4.86
CA VAL A 191 17.80 -2.45 3.51
C VAL A 191 19.00 -2.26 2.58
N LEU A 192 19.95 -1.41 2.97
CA LEU A 192 21.08 -1.03 2.11
C LEU A 192 22.03 -2.20 1.85
N SER A 193 22.27 -3.04 2.86
CA SER A 193 23.14 -4.23 2.70
C SER A 193 22.44 -5.40 2.00
N GLY A 194 21.11 -5.53 2.13
CA GLY A 194 20.36 -6.68 1.65
C GLY A 194 19.69 -6.52 0.28
N CYS A 195 19.31 -5.30 -0.10
CA CYS A 195 18.54 -5.04 -1.33
C CYS A 195 19.44 -4.70 -2.52
N GLU A 196 20.06 -5.70 -3.12
CA GLU A 196 21.06 -5.56 -4.19
C GLU A 196 20.58 -4.82 -5.45
N ASN A 197 19.26 -4.84 -5.73
CA ASN A 197 18.67 -4.18 -6.89
C ASN A 197 18.07 -2.80 -6.58
N LEU A 198 18.22 -2.29 -5.36
CA LEU A 198 17.60 -1.05 -4.95
C LEU A 198 18.21 0.13 -5.70
N ARG A 199 17.36 0.86 -6.43
CA ARG A 199 17.74 2.04 -7.24
C ARG A 199 17.22 3.33 -6.66
N LYS A 200 16.12 3.25 -5.90
CA LYS A 200 15.46 4.41 -5.34
C LYS A 200 14.97 4.11 -3.92
N LEU A 201 15.47 4.90 -2.99
CA LEU A 201 15.05 4.88 -1.60
C LEU A 201 14.50 6.26 -1.23
N GLU A 202 13.25 6.30 -0.78
CA GLU A 202 12.60 7.50 -0.27
C GLU A 202 12.30 7.28 1.21
N ILE A 203 12.78 8.16 2.08
CA ILE A 203 12.59 8.07 3.52
C ILE A 203 12.02 9.41 3.99
N ARG A 204 10.99 9.35 4.84
CA ARG A 204 10.37 10.51 5.47
C ARG A 204 10.01 10.18 6.92
N ASP A 205 10.31 11.08 7.84
CA ASP A 205 9.90 10.98 9.25
C ASP A 205 10.24 9.60 9.90
N CYS A 206 11.39 9.03 9.55
CA CYS A 206 11.91 7.77 10.12
C CYS A 206 13.12 8.08 11.02
N PRO A 207 13.34 7.33 12.11
CA PRO A 207 14.46 7.54 13.03
C PRO A 207 15.77 6.93 12.49
N PHE A 208 16.15 7.28 11.26
CA PHE A 208 17.40 6.87 10.64
C PHE A 208 18.37 8.05 10.61
N GLY A 209 19.51 7.87 11.26
CA GLY A 209 20.66 8.75 11.28
C GLY A 209 21.75 8.32 10.30
N ASP A 210 22.96 8.81 10.60
CA ASP A 210 24.07 8.79 9.65
C ASP A 210 24.83 7.46 9.66
N GLU A 211 24.72 6.63 10.71
CA GLU A 211 25.54 5.41 10.85
C GLU A 211 25.26 4.42 9.73
N ALA A 212 23.98 4.22 9.41
CA ALA A 212 23.58 3.32 8.32
C ALA A 212 24.07 3.81 6.95
N LEU A 213 24.10 5.12 6.74
CA LEU A 213 24.59 5.72 5.49
C LEU A 213 26.11 5.58 5.38
N LEU A 214 26.84 5.87 6.45
CA LEU A 214 28.29 5.75 6.50
C LEU A 214 28.77 4.31 6.32
N ALA A 215 28.07 3.35 6.94
CA ALA A 215 28.41 1.93 6.82
C ALA A 215 28.18 1.35 5.41
N ASN A 216 27.33 1.98 4.61
CA ASN A 216 26.98 1.52 3.26
C ASN A 216 27.43 2.49 2.16
N ALA A 217 28.12 3.58 2.51
CA ALA A 217 28.77 4.44 1.54
C ALA A 217 29.96 3.70 0.93
N ILE A 218 30.05 3.69 -0.40
CA ILE A 218 31.27 3.24 -1.07
C ILE A 218 32.39 4.19 -0.64
N PRO A 219 33.56 3.69 -0.20
CA PRO A 219 34.72 4.55 0.02
C PRO A 219 34.97 5.36 -1.25
N LEU A 220 34.95 6.69 -1.15
CA LEU A 220 35.47 7.51 -2.22
C LEU A 220 36.97 7.22 -2.29
N ASP A 221 37.41 6.47 -3.28
CA ASP A 221 38.84 6.37 -3.60
C ASP A 221 39.31 7.78 -3.97
N VAL A 222 40.07 8.41 -3.06
CA VAL A 222 40.70 9.73 -3.23
C VAL A 222 42.13 9.56 -3.75
#